data_AF-A0A5J4DQA9-F1
#
_entry.id   AF-A0A5J4DQA9-F1
#
_cell.length_a   1.000
_cell.length_b   1.000
_cell.length_c   1.000
_cell.angle_alpha   90.00
_cell.angle_beta   90.00
_cell.angle_gamma   90.00
#
_symmetry.space_group_name_H-M   'P 1'
#
loop_
_entity.id
_entity.type
_entity.pdbx_description
1 polymer ?
#
loop_
_entity_poly.entity_id
_entity_poly.type
_entity_poly.pdbx_seq_one_letter_code
_entity_poly.pdbx_strand_id
1 'polypeptide(L)'
;MVNEEEIGVYQDAGNKDWWNKKLPINVIIYSSMEELKNSQAKGLLIMTDKEIDNKEILRNSVVYRPPTLVVGVGLHGDTTKETIKEGLNFCLEKYKLSAKSIAKLVSIKKQQDVQGLIDLGKEMNVPIEYFQKEELATIDIPNPSKTVQTFEGTPSVSEAAAIKASGGKLVVEKQKFPPNLTIAMARIPN
;
A
#
# COMPACT_ATOMS: atom_id res chain seq x y z
N MET A 1 -1.98 -30.29 -14.40
CA MET A 1 -0.78 -30.13 -13.55
C MET A 1 0.03 -31.40 -13.68
N VAL A 2 1.35 -31.33 -13.81
CA VAL A 2 2.14 -32.44 -14.38
C VAL A 2 2.45 -33.54 -13.34
N ASN A 3 2.44 -33.26 -12.02
CA ASN A 3 2.86 -34.22 -10.99
C ASN A 3 1.93 -34.36 -9.75
N GLU A 4 0.76 -33.71 -9.71
CA GLU A 4 -0.19 -33.73 -8.56
C GLU A 4 0.38 -33.32 -7.17
N GLU A 5 1.59 -32.76 -7.11
CA GLU A 5 2.20 -32.30 -5.86
C GLU A 5 1.40 -31.17 -5.20
N GLU A 6 1.44 -31.11 -3.86
CA GLU A 6 0.75 -30.09 -3.06
C GLU A 6 1.30 -28.69 -3.34
N ILE A 7 0.39 -27.77 -3.62
CA ILE A 7 0.66 -26.34 -3.78
C ILE A 7 -0.01 -25.61 -2.62
N GLY A 8 0.80 -24.93 -1.81
CA GLY A 8 0.32 -24.13 -0.70
C GLY A 8 0.00 -22.71 -1.13
N VAL A 9 -1.17 -22.20 -0.77
CA VAL A 9 -1.60 -20.83 -1.05
C VAL A 9 -1.78 -20.08 0.26
N TYR A 10 -1.19 -18.90 0.37
CA TYR A 10 -1.48 -17.95 1.44
C TYR A 10 -1.86 -16.60 0.85
N GLN A 11 -2.96 -16.01 1.34
CA GLN A 11 -3.42 -14.70 0.90
C GLN A 11 -3.86 -13.85 2.09
N ASP A 12 -3.11 -12.78 2.38
CA ASP A 12 -3.51 -11.75 3.34
C ASP A 12 -3.75 -10.36 2.71
N ALA A 13 -3.47 -10.21 1.42
CA ALA A 13 -3.73 -8.99 0.68
C ALA A 13 -4.41 -9.27 -0.67
N GLY A 14 -5.21 -8.29 -1.12
CA GLY A 14 -5.88 -8.31 -2.42
C GLY A 14 -7.25 -8.98 -2.36
N ASN A 15 -8.05 -8.70 -3.38
CA ASN A 15 -9.39 -9.27 -3.56
C ASN A 15 -9.32 -10.81 -3.50
N LYS A 16 -10.29 -11.45 -2.84
CA LYS A 16 -10.38 -12.93 -2.71
C LYS A 16 -11.31 -13.60 -3.72
N ASP A 17 -12.08 -12.81 -4.47
CA ASP A 17 -13.05 -13.25 -5.47
C ASP A 17 -12.43 -13.44 -6.87
N TRP A 18 -11.12 -13.65 -6.95
CA TRP A 18 -10.40 -13.94 -8.20
C TRP A 18 -10.62 -15.37 -8.70
N TRP A 19 -11.11 -16.27 -7.85
CA TRP A 19 -11.39 -17.65 -8.21
C TRP A 19 -12.73 -18.12 -7.65
N ASN A 20 -13.71 -18.30 -8.54
CA ASN A 20 -15.08 -18.69 -8.20
C ASN A 20 -15.38 -20.18 -8.50
N LYS A 21 -14.36 -20.97 -8.80
CA LYS A 21 -14.47 -22.41 -9.09
C LYS A 21 -13.87 -23.23 -7.96
N LYS A 22 -14.13 -24.53 -7.95
CA LYS A 22 -13.40 -25.45 -7.07
C LYS A 22 -11.92 -25.42 -7.46
N LEU A 23 -11.05 -25.21 -6.47
CA LEU A 23 -9.61 -25.33 -6.68
C LEU A 23 -9.22 -26.78 -7.02
N PRO A 24 -8.11 -27.00 -7.75
CA PRO A 24 -7.55 -28.33 -7.91
C PRO A 24 -7.32 -29.00 -6.56
N ILE A 25 -7.47 -30.33 -6.48
CA ILE A 25 -7.43 -31.07 -5.21
C ILE A 25 -6.09 -30.96 -4.48
N ASN A 26 -5.01 -30.71 -5.21
CA ASN A 26 -3.66 -30.55 -4.69
C ASN A 26 -3.34 -29.08 -4.30
N VAL A 27 -4.30 -28.17 -4.36
CA VAL A 27 -4.12 -26.77 -3.94
C VAL A 27 -4.77 -26.57 -2.57
N ILE A 28 -3.95 -26.24 -1.57
CA ILE A 28 -4.40 -26.05 -0.19
C ILE A 28 -4.20 -24.60 0.21
N ILE A 29 -5.27 -23.96 0.70
CA ILE A 29 -5.21 -22.60 1.25
C ILE A 29 -4.88 -22.70 2.75
N TYR A 30 -3.82 -22.02 3.15
CA TYR A 30 -3.39 -21.88 4.53
C TYR A 30 -3.89 -20.57 5.13
N SER A 31 -4.29 -20.61 6.40
CA SER A 31 -4.85 -19.44 7.07
C SER A 31 -3.76 -18.47 7.58
N SER A 32 -2.53 -18.97 7.73
CA SER A 32 -1.38 -18.19 8.19
C SER A 32 -0.09 -18.55 7.45
N MET A 33 0.87 -17.62 7.46
CA MET A 33 2.23 -17.88 6.96
C MET A 33 2.95 -18.98 7.76
N GLU A 34 2.58 -19.18 9.03
CA GLU A 34 3.19 -20.22 9.87
C GLU A 34 2.73 -21.61 9.45
N GLU A 35 1.44 -21.79 9.22
CA GLU A 35 0.90 -23.05 8.69
C GLU A 35 1.47 -23.35 7.30
N LEU A 36 1.57 -22.34 6.43
CA LEU A 36 2.17 -22.50 5.11
C LEU A 36 3.64 -22.98 5.21
N LYS A 37 4.43 -22.42 6.13
CA LYS A 37 5.83 -22.81 6.35
C LYS A 37 5.98 -24.25 6.84
N ASN A 38 5.03 -24.71 7.65
CA ASN A 38 5.04 -26.05 8.22
C ASN A 38 4.39 -27.11 7.30
N SER A 39 3.91 -26.69 6.11
CA SER A 39 3.32 -27.58 5.11
C SER A 39 4.36 -28.48 4.44
N GLN A 40 3.88 -29.50 3.73
CA GLN A 40 4.70 -30.35 2.86
C GLN A 40 4.63 -29.92 1.38
N ALA A 41 4.01 -28.76 1.12
CA ALA A 41 3.83 -28.20 -0.21
C ALA A 41 5.18 -28.01 -0.92
N LYS A 42 5.24 -28.47 -2.17
CA LYS A 42 6.45 -28.37 -3.01
C LYS A 42 6.57 -27.03 -3.72
N GLY A 43 5.44 -26.36 -3.94
CA GLY A 43 5.37 -25.02 -4.48
C GLY A 43 4.42 -24.15 -3.66
N LEU A 44 4.74 -22.86 -3.54
CA LEU A 44 3.97 -21.91 -2.75
C LEU A 44 3.50 -20.74 -3.62
N LEU A 45 2.26 -20.31 -3.44
CA LEU A 45 1.73 -19.05 -3.95
C LEU A 45 1.44 -18.14 -2.75
N ILE A 46 2.16 -17.03 -2.65
CA ILE A 46 2.04 -16.09 -1.54
C ILE A 46 1.52 -14.75 -2.10
N MET A 47 0.30 -14.39 -1.71
CA MET A 47 -0.37 -13.16 -2.12
C MET A 47 -0.36 -12.17 -0.94
N THR A 48 0.61 -11.27 -0.94
CA THR A 48 0.84 -10.36 0.18
C THR A 48 1.42 -9.03 -0.26
N ASP A 49 1.10 -7.98 0.49
CA ASP A 49 1.68 -6.65 0.34
C ASP A 49 2.84 -6.39 1.30
N LYS A 50 3.23 -7.39 2.11
CA LYS A 50 4.30 -7.30 3.10
C LYS A 50 5.63 -7.84 2.60
N GLU A 51 6.75 -7.26 3.01
CA GLU A 51 8.06 -7.86 2.72
C GLU A 51 8.22 -9.22 3.41
N ILE A 52 8.92 -10.14 2.73
CA ILE A 52 9.16 -11.50 3.20
C ILE A 52 10.66 -11.68 3.39
N ASP A 53 11.11 -11.67 4.64
CA ASP A 53 12.55 -11.74 4.95
C ASP A 53 13.08 -13.19 5.00
N ASN A 54 12.20 -14.20 4.96
CA ASN A 54 12.59 -15.61 5.02
C ASN A 54 13.03 -16.13 3.63
N LYS A 55 14.32 -16.39 3.45
CA LYS A 55 14.85 -16.87 2.16
C LYS A 55 14.47 -18.31 1.83
N GLU A 56 14.20 -19.14 2.83
CA GLU A 56 13.87 -20.56 2.61
C GLU A 56 12.49 -20.72 1.98
N ILE A 57 11.49 -20.03 2.53
CA ILE A 57 10.15 -20.05 1.95
C ILE A 57 10.17 -19.50 0.51
N LEU A 58 10.96 -18.45 0.26
CA LEU A 58 11.03 -17.81 -1.06
C LEU A 58 11.63 -18.71 -2.15
N ARG A 59 12.46 -19.71 -1.82
CA ARG A 59 13.09 -20.59 -2.82
C ARG A 59 12.07 -21.34 -3.68
N ASN A 60 10.94 -21.72 -3.08
CA ASN A 60 9.89 -22.48 -3.74
C ASN A 60 8.58 -21.68 -3.87
N SER A 61 8.66 -20.34 -3.78
CA SER A 61 7.48 -19.47 -3.81
C SER A 61 7.38 -18.64 -5.08
N VAL A 62 6.16 -18.50 -5.57
CA VAL A 62 5.74 -17.35 -6.38
C VAL A 62 5.09 -16.34 -5.44
N VAL A 63 5.67 -15.14 -5.36
CA VAL A 63 5.09 -14.03 -4.57
C VAL A 63 4.32 -13.11 -5.49
N TYR A 64 3.00 -13.12 -5.37
CA TYR A 64 2.12 -12.16 -6.04
C TYR A 64 1.95 -10.91 -5.15
N ARG A 65 2.18 -9.74 -5.76
CA ARG A 65 2.09 -8.43 -5.12
C ARG A 65 0.84 -7.72 -5.61
N PRO A 66 -0.34 -7.93 -4.99
CA PRO A 66 -1.56 -7.26 -5.42
C PRO A 66 -1.44 -5.74 -5.14
N PRO A 67 -1.86 -4.87 -6.07
CA PRO A 67 -1.82 -3.42 -5.89
C PRO A 67 -2.88 -3.00 -4.87
N THR A 68 -2.51 -2.99 -3.60
CA THR A 68 -3.42 -2.85 -2.45
C THR A 68 -3.11 -1.63 -1.60
N LEU A 69 -1.96 -0.99 -1.78
CA LEU A 69 -1.51 0.14 -0.98
C LEU A 69 -1.75 1.44 -1.73
N VAL A 70 -2.53 2.34 -1.12
CA VAL A 70 -2.68 3.73 -1.56
C VAL A 70 -1.79 4.59 -0.68
N VAL A 71 -0.88 5.34 -1.30
CA VAL A 71 0.05 6.22 -0.59
C VAL A 71 -0.46 7.65 -0.66
N GLY A 72 -0.90 8.19 0.47
CA GLY A 72 -1.26 9.58 0.62
C GLY A 72 -0.06 10.44 0.96
N VAL A 73 0.13 11.52 0.21
CA VAL A 73 1.31 12.39 0.30
C VAL A 73 0.87 13.83 0.52
N GLY A 74 1.25 14.41 1.66
CA GLY A 74 1.14 15.84 1.92
C GLY A 74 2.47 16.52 1.65
N LEU A 75 2.47 17.55 0.81
CA LEU A 75 3.69 18.16 0.24
C LEU A 75 3.66 19.68 0.39
N HIS A 76 4.81 20.33 0.33
CA HIS A 76 4.92 21.74 -0.11
C HIS A 76 5.15 21.81 -1.62
N GLY A 77 5.04 23.00 -2.22
CA GLY A 77 5.14 23.17 -3.68
C GLY A 77 6.52 22.82 -4.26
N ASP A 78 7.56 22.94 -3.44
CA ASP A 78 8.98 22.78 -3.76
C ASP A 78 9.56 21.42 -3.35
N THR A 79 8.73 20.48 -2.87
CA THR A 79 9.22 19.19 -2.39
C THR A 79 9.74 18.34 -3.55
N THR A 80 11.01 17.94 -3.47
CA THR A 80 11.70 17.21 -4.54
C THR A 80 11.28 15.75 -4.60
N LYS A 81 11.45 15.12 -5.76
CA LYS A 81 11.19 13.69 -5.97
C LYS A 81 11.98 12.84 -4.97
N GLU A 82 13.24 13.18 -4.76
CA GLU A 82 14.17 12.46 -3.88
C GLU A 82 13.67 12.47 -2.44
N THR A 83 13.25 13.63 -1.92
CA THR A 83 12.68 13.72 -0.56
C THR A 83 11.43 12.87 -0.41
N ILE A 84 10.54 12.86 -1.41
CA ILE A 84 9.32 12.03 -1.38
C ILE A 84 9.69 10.54 -1.40
N LYS A 85 10.63 10.15 -2.27
CA LYS A 85 11.10 8.77 -2.41
C LYS A 85 11.76 8.25 -1.14
N GLU A 86 12.60 9.06 -0.49
CA GLU A 86 13.25 8.72 0.77
C GLU A 86 12.22 8.52 1.90
N GLY A 87 11.28 9.45 2.05
CA GLY A 87 10.21 9.32 3.05
C GLY A 87 9.32 8.09 2.79
N LEU A 88 9.02 7.81 1.51
CA LEU A 88 8.25 6.64 1.11
C LEU A 88 8.99 5.35 1.45
N ASN A 89 10.27 5.24 1.05
CA ASN A 89 11.10 4.07 1.33
C ASN A 89 11.25 3.84 2.84
N PHE A 90 11.45 4.91 3.62
CA PHE A 90 11.48 4.83 5.08
C PHE A 90 10.19 4.22 5.64
N CYS A 91 9.02 4.67 5.16
CA CYS A 91 7.75 4.12 5.60
C CYS A 91 7.61 2.65 5.19
N LEU A 92 7.90 2.31 3.94
CA LEU A 92 7.80 0.94 3.45
C LEU A 92 8.68 -0.01 4.26
N GLU A 93 9.92 0.37 4.54
CA GLU A 93 10.85 -0.41 5.35
C GLU A 93 10.38 -0.55 6.80
N LYS A 94 10.03 0.57 7.45
CA LYS A 94 9.58 0.61 8.85
C LYS A 94 8.34 -0.26 9.09
N TYR A 95 7.40 -0.25 8.14
CA TYR A 95 6.14 -0.99 8.25
C TYR A 95 6.15 -2.33 7.52
N LYS A 96 7.31 -2.76 6.99
CA LYS A 96 7.50 -4.03 6.28
C LYS A 96 6.52 -4.23 5.12
N LEU A 97 6.29 -3.16 4.36
CA LEU A 97 5.41 -3.14 3.19
C LEU A 97 6.23 -3.13 1.90
N SER A 98 5.72 -3.77 0.86
CA SER A 98 6.39 -3.85 -0.43
C SER A 98 5.98 -2.73 -1.35
N ALA A 99 6.96 -2.00 -1.89
CA ALA A 99 6.75 -0.96 -2.91
C ALA A 99 5.96 -1.47 -4.13
N LYS A 100 6.12 -2.76 -4.45
CA LYS A 100 5.45 -3.42 -5.58
C LYS A 100 3.92 -3.53 -5.41
N SER A 101 3.41 -3.30 -4.21
CA SER A 101 1.98 -3.35 -3.91
C SER A 101 1.33 -1.96 -3.90
N ILE A 102 2.08 -0.91 -4.25
CA ILE A 102 1.55 0.45 -4.37
C ILE A 102 0.66 0.52 -5.61
N ALA A 103 -0.61 0.83 -5.39
CA ALA A 103 -1.62 0.97 -6.44
C ALA A 103 -1.64 2.38 -7.04
N LYS A 104 -1.47 3.41 -6.21
CA LYS A 104 -1.53 4.83 -6.60
C LYS A 104 -0.89 5.73 -5.56
N LEU A 105 -0.41 6.90 -5.99
CA LEU A 105 -0.02 8.02 -5.14
C LEU A 105 -1.17 9.03 -5.12
N VAL A 106 -1.52 9.58 -3.96
CA VAL A 106 -2.64 10.51 -3.84
C VAL A 106 -2.30 11.74 -3.02
N SER A 107 -2.86 12.89 -3.40
CA SER A 107 -2.61 14.15 -2.70
C SER A 107 -3.81 15.10 -2.83
N ILE A 108 -3.73 16.27 -2.18
CA ILE A 108 -4.68 17.36 -2.39
C ILE A 108 -4.35 18.10 -3.69
N LYS A 109 -5.37 18.53 -4.43
CA LYS A 109 -5.18 19.38 -5.60
C LYS A 109 -4.70 20.77 -5.13
N LYS A 110 -3.60 21.23 -5.74
CA LYS A 110 -3.06 22.57 -5.55
C LYS A 110 -3.26 23.40 -6.80
N GLN A 111 -3.02 24.71 -6.69
CA GLN A 111 -3.01 25.61 -7.87
C GLN A 111 -2.00 25.16 -8.92
N GLN A 112 -0.85 24.65 -8.48
CA GLN A 112 0.19 24.07 -9.33
C GLN A 112 0.53 22.68 -8.81
N ASP A 113 0.64 21.73 -9.72
CA ASP A 113 1.02 20.36 -9.37
C ASP A 113 2.48 20.31 -8.93
N VAL A 114 2.78 19.49 -7.91
CA VAL A 114 4.14 19.35 -7.39
C VAL A 114 4.94 18.44 -8.31
N GLN A 115 5.89 19.02 -9.04
CA GLN A 115 6.70 18.29 -10.04
C GLN A 115 7.39 17.06 -9.46
N GLY A 116 7.90 17.14 -8.22
CA GLY A 116 8.53 16.01 -7.53
C GLY A 116 7.62 14.80 -7.37
N LEU A 117 6.31 15.01 -7.15
CA LEU A 117 5.34 13.91 -7.06
C LEU A 117 5.07 13.29 -8.44
N ILE A 118 4.96 14.13 -9.47
CA ILE A 118 4.77 13.70 -10.87
C ILE A 118 5.92 12.81 -11.32
N ASP A 119 7.15 13.25 -11.07
CA ASP A 119 8.35 12.52 -11.47
C ASP A 119 8.49 11.20 -10.71
N LEU A 120 8.10 11.16 -9.43
CA LEU A 120 8.07 9.92 -8.66
C LEU A 120 7.04 8.93 -9.22
N GLY A 121 5.82 9.37 -9.52
CA GLY A 121 4.79 8.50 -10.09
C GLY A 121 5.21 7.91 -11.43
N LYS A 122 5.87 8.70 -12.29
CA LYS A 122 6.47 8.21 -13.55
C LYS A 122 7.57 7.19 -13.30
N GLU A 123 8.51 7.47 -12.39
CA GLU A 123 9.61 6.56 -12.07
C GLU A 123 9.11 5.21 -11.54
N MET A 124 8.05 5.23 -10.72
CA MET A 124 7.46 4.03 -10.15
C MET A 124 6.46 3.32 -11.09
N ASN A 125 6.09 3.96 -12.20
CA ASN A 125 4.97 3.54 -13.05
C ASN A 125 3.65 3.37 -12.25
N VAL A 126 3.37 4.33 -11.38
CA VAL A 126 2.20 4.35 -10.48
C VAL A 126 1.36 5.59 -10.79
N PRO A 127 0.03 5.46 -10.97
CA PRO A 127 -0.84 6.59 -11.24
C PRO A 127 -0.91 7.55 -10.04
N ILE A 128 -1.13 8.83 -10.35
CA ILE A 128 -1.31 9.89 -9.36
C ILE A 128 -2.75 10.40 -9.44
N GLU A 129 -3.39 10.56 -8.28
CA GLU A 129 -4.74 11.10 -8.17
C GLU A 129 -4.77 12.27 -7.19
N TYR A 130 -5.55 13.30 -7.51
CA TYR A 130 -5.67 14.50 -6.68
C TYR A 130 -7.12 14.70 -6.27
N PHE A 131 -7.32 15.08 -5.01
CA PHE A 131 -8.65 15.37 -4.46
C PHE A 131 -8.80 16.85 -4.15
N GLN A 132 -10.00 17.37 -4.35
CA GLN A 132 -10.34 18.70 -3.86
C GLN A 132 -10.39 18.69 -2.33
N LYS A 133 -10.14 19.86 -1.76
CA LYS A 133 -10.16 20.11 -0.33
C LYS A 133 -11.49 19.67 0.31
N GLU A 134 -12.59 19.99 -0.33
CA GLU A 134 -13.95 19.70 0.15
C GLU A 134 -14.22 18.20 0.21
N GLU A 135 -13.64 17.42 -0.73
CA GLU A 135 -13.76 15.97 -0.73
C GLU A 135 -13.04 15.35 0.48
N LEU A 136 -11.86 15.87 0.81
CA LEU A 136 -11.04 15.38 1.92
C LEU A 136 -11.59 15.83 3.29
N ALA A 137 -12.24 16.99 3.37
CA ALA A 137 -12.82 17.51 4.60
C ALA A 137 -13.96 16.62 5.15
N THR A 138 -14.58 15.80 4.31
CA THR A 138 -15.65 14.86 4.69
C THR A 138 -15.13 13.52 5.26
N ILE A 139 -13.81 13.31 5.25
CA ILE A 139 -13.21 12.04 5.64
C ILE A 139 -12.89 12.04 7.12
N ASP A 140 -13.53 11.12 7.85
CA ASP A 140 -13.18 10.83 9.23
C ASP A 140 -11.79 10.19 9.28
N ILE A 141 -10.87 10.84 9.98
CA ILE A 141 -9.52 10.32 10.20
C ILE A 141 -9.25 10.06 11.69
N PRO A 142 -8.48 9.01 12.02
CA PRO A 142 -8.18 8.68 13.40
C PRO A 142 -7.30 9.72 14.11
N ASN A 143 -6.46 10.45 13.37
CA ASN A 143 -5.48 11.39 13.93
C ASN A 143 -5.57 12.81 13.32
N PRO A 144 -6.57 13.61 13.72
CA PRO A 144 -6.65 15.02 13.29
C PRO A 144 -5.40 15.78 13.75
N SER A 145 -4.66 16.36 12.81
CA SER A 145 -3.49 17.19 13.14
C SER A 145 -3.95 18.54 13.70
N LYS A 146 -3.44 18.94 14.87
CA LYS A 146 -3.75 20.25 15.51
C LYS A 146 -3.40 21.46 14.62
N THR A 147 -2.43 21.31 13.70
CA THR A 147 -2.01 22.38 12.78
C THR A 147 -2.98 22.61 11.61
N VAL A 148 -3.99 21.76 11.42
CA VAL A 148 -4.89 21.84 10.23
C VAL A 148 -6.23 22.52 10.49
N GLN A 149 -6.50 22.97 11.73
CA GLN A 149 -7.58 23.95 11.93
C GLN A 149 -7.18 25.34 11.42
N THR A 150 -5.88 25.62 11.23
CA THR A 150 -5.39 26.96 10.87
C THR A 150 -5.07 27.13 9.38
N PHE A 151 -4.76 26.04 8.66
CA PHE A 151 -4.66 26.05 7.20
C PHE A 151 -5.67 25.05 6.66
N GLU A 152 -6.74 25.58 6.07
CA GLU A 152 -7.66 24.85 5.21
C GLU A 152 -8.65 23.86 5.86
N GLY A 153 -8.64 23.58 7.16
CA GLY A 153 -9.76 22.87 7.80
C GLY A 153 -9.97 21.42 7.33
N THR A 154 -9.02 20.85 6.59
CA THR A 154 -9.04 19.44 6.16
C THR A 154 -8.20 18.62 7.12
N PRO A 155 -8.74 17.60 7.80
CA PRO A 155 -7.93 16.84 8.73
C PRO A 155 -6.87 16.06 7.93
N SER A 156 -5.58 16.31 8.21
CA SER A 156 -4.40 15.59 7.65
C SER A 156 -4.52 15.12 6.19
N VAL A 157 -4.12 15.96 5.23
CA VAL A 157 -4.21 15.69 3.77
C VAL A 157 -3.76 14.28 3.38
N SER A 158 -2.61 13.81 3.88
CA SER A 158 -2.07 12.49 3.54
C SER A 158 -2.99 11.35 4.00
N GLU A 159 -3.56 11.42 5.19
CA GLU A 159 -4.46 10.38 5.71
C GLU A 159 -5.81 10.40 5.00
N ALA A 160 -6.43 11.57 4.88
CA ALA A 160 -7.73 11.73 4.25
C ALA A 160 -7.70 11.27 2.79
N ALA A 161 -6.68 11.65 2.03
CA ALA A 161 -6.53 11.25 0.63
C ALA A 161 -6.31 9.73 0.51
N ALA A 162 -5.47 9.13 1.36
CA ALA A 162 -5.23 7.69 1.34
C ALA A 162 -6.51 6.89 1.64
N ILE A 163 -7.27 7.28 2.68
CA ILE A 163 -8.54 6.64 3.04
C ILE A 163 -9.55 6.80 1.91
N LYS A 164 -9.74 8.02 1.39
CA LYS A 164 -10.67 8.31 0.30
C LYS A 164 -10.42 7.43 -0.92
N ALA A 165 -9.18 7.37 -1.40
CA ALA A 165 -8.87 6.67 -2.64
C ALA A 165 -8.80 5.14 -2.49
N SER A 166 -8.52 4.65 -1.27
CA SER A 166 -8.52 3.20 -1.00
C SER A 166 -9.90 2.64 -0.70
N GLY A 167 -10.82 3.47 -0.18
CA GLY A 167 -12.08 2.99 0.42
C GLY A 167 -11.87 2.12 1.66
N GLY A 168 -10.65 2.11 2.22
CA GLY A 168 -10.25 1.21 3.29
C GLY A 168 -9.70 1.93 4.52
N LYS A 169 -8.80 1.27 5.24
CA LYS A 169 -8.26 1.74 6.53
C LYS A 169 -6.76 2.02 6.44
N LEU A 170 -6.29 2.94 7.27
CA LEU A 170 -4.87 3.22 7.41
C LEU A 170 -4.12 1.98 7.91
N VAL A 171 -2.99 1.72 7.26
CA VAL A 171 -1.99 0.73 7.66
C VAL A 171 -0.68 1.40 8.07
N VAL A 172 -0.51 2.64 7.63
CA VAL A 172 0.51 3.58 8.09
C VAL A 172 -0.19 4.89 8.40
N GLU A 173 -0.25 5.25 9.68
CA GLU A 173 -0.69 6.58 10.11
C GLU A 173 0.30 7.66 9.67
N LYS A 174 -0.11 8.93 9.72
CA LYS A 174 0.72 10.07 9.29
C LYS A 174 2.14 10.01 9.87
N GLN A 175 3.11 9.83 8.99
CA GLN A 175 4.54 10.04 9.25
C GLN A 175 4.92 11.45 8.77
N LYS A 176 5.63 12.19 9.62
CA LYS A 176 6.11 13.55 9.31
C LYS A 176 7.59 13.52 8.98
N PHE A 177 7.96 14.16 7.88
CA PHE A 177 9.32 14.36 7.43
C PHE A 177 9.53 15.87 7.24
N PRO A 178 9.97 16.58 8.30
CA PRO A 178 10.18 18.02 8.24
C PRO A 178 11.21 18.40 7.16
N PRO A 179 11.09 19.58 6.54
CA PRO A 179 10.05 20.58 6.81
C PRO A 179 8.73 20.33 6.09
N ASN A 180 8.72 19.55 4.99
CA ASN A 180 7.74 19.74 3.92
C ASN A 180 6.96 18.49 3.48
N LEU A 181 7.15 17.33 4.12
CA LEU A 181 6.56 16.07 3.67
C LEU A 181 5.79 15.36 4.79
N THR A 182 4.62 14.83 4.45
CA THR A 182 3.91 13.85 5.27
C THR A 182 3.46 12.68 4.40
N ILE A 183 3.53 11.47 4.94
CA ILE A 183 3.11 10.25 4.23
C ILE A 183 2.18 9.46 5.14
N ALA A 184 1.10 8.94 4.56
CA ALA A 184 0.25 7.95 5.16
C ALA A 184 -0.07 6.87 4.12
N MET A 185 -0.48 5.68 4.55
CA MET A 185 -0.87 4.61 3.63
C MET A 185 -2.14 3.95 4.13
N ALA A 186 -3.06 3.70 3.20
CA ALA A 186 -4.27 2.96 3.43
C ALA A 186 -4.32 1.73 2.52
N ARG A 187 -4.94 0.66 3.01
CA ARG A 187 -5.08 -0.59 2.27
C ARG A 187 -6.48 -0.69 1.66
N ILE A 188 -6.52 -0.97 0.36
CA ILE A 188 -7.75 -1.30 -0.37
C ILE A 188 -8.36 -2.56 0.26
N PRO A 189 -9.66 -2.56 0.63
CA PRO A 189 -10.31 -3.74 1.19
C PRO A 189 -10.23 -4.96 0.26
N ASN A 190 -10.17 -6.14 0.87
CA ASN A 190 -10.24 -7.42 0.17
C ASN A 190 -11.67 -7.73 -0.28
#